data_AF-A0A915TXM0-F1
#
_entry.id   AF-A0A915TXM0-F1
#
_cell.length_a   1.000
_cell.length_b   1.000
_cell.length_c   1.000
_cell.angle_alpha   90.00
_cell.angle_beta   90.00
_cell.angle_gamma   90.00
#
_symmetry.space_group_name_H-M   'P 1'
#
loop_
_entity.id
_entity.type
_entity.pdbx_description
1 polymer ?
#
loop_
_entity_poly.entity_id
_entity_poly.type
_entity_poly.pdbx_seq_one_letter_code
_entity_poly.pdbx_strand_id
1 'polypeptide(L)'
;MEPLTVPLAFTATLATDYAKIEREAKGYHATMKEEAGSFKELLDSYKLEAEQALQAVKDQAAEAGVATNAQIFLTDSENHGSTAKKWLTATIWSSIVTLVVAVIFVVISFNYQPANTAAAIQYVVSKLILLSTLSFGIFWCARNYKSSKHNETLNKHRANALMTFRAFVEGSGEQQIKEAILLQAAQAAFVNRPTGYEGQEKESQSINPVVEILGKTVAKSASSAQ
;
A
#
# COMPACT_ATOMS: atom_id res chain seq x y z
N MET A 1 38.46 -63.33 -72.75
CA MET A 1 37.16 -62.78 -72.31
C MET A 1 37.12 -62.89 -70.80
N GLU A 2 37.69 -61.90 -70.11
CA GLU A 2 37.67 -61.84 -68.64
C GLU A 2 36.24 -61.63 -68.12
N PRO A 3 35.89 -62.19 -66.96
CA PRO A 3 34.51 -62.27 -66.52
C PRO A 3 34.06 -60.94 -65.88
N LEU A 4 33.22 -60.20 -66.60
CA LEU A 4 32.53 -58.98 -66.13
C LEU A 4 31.56 -59.21 -64.93
N THR A 5 31.44 -60.44 -64.42
CA THR A 5 30.52 -60.82 -63.35
C THR A 5 30.96 -60.35 -61.96
N VAL A 6 32.26 -60.32 -61.67
CA VAL A 6 32.79 -59.86 -60.38
C VAL A 6 32.62 -58.34 -60.20
N PRO A 7 32.92 -57.48 -61.20
CA PRO A 7 32.63 -56.05 -61.13
C PRO A 7 31.14 -55.73 -60.94
N LEU A 8 30.24 -56.45 -61.64
CA LEU A 8 28.79 -56.24 -61.54
C LEU A 8 28.22 -56.67 -60.18
N ALA A 9 28.71 -57.77 -59.61
CA ALA A 9 28.33 -58.20 -58.27
C ALA A 9 28.81 -57.20 -57.21
N PHE A 10 30.04 -56.69 -57.33
CA PHE A 10 30.62 -55.70 -56.42
C PHE A 10 29.86 -54.36 -56.46
N THR A 11 29.50 -53.87 -57.64
CA THR A 11 28.70 -52.63 -57.78
C THR A 11 27.27 -52.79 -57.28
N ALA A 12 26.66 -53.97 -57.46
CA ALA A 12 25.35 -54.29 -56.89
C ALA A 12 25.38 -54.35 -55.36
N THR A 13 26.39 -54.98 -54.75
CA THR A 13 26.54 -55.00 -53.29
C THR A 13 26.80 -53.62 -52.71
N LEU A 14 27.64 -52.80 -53.36
CA LEU A 14 27.86 -51.41 -52.96
C LEU A 14 26.56 -50.61 -53.02
N ALA A 15 25.81 -50.69 -54.12
CA ALA A 15 24.53 -49.99 -54.27
C ALA A 15 23.50 -50.42 -53.20
N THR A 16 23.49 -51.70 -52.82
CA THR A 16 22.57 -52.21 -51.79
C THR A 16 22.96 -51.72 -50.38
N ASP A 17 24.25 -51.65 -50.08
CA ASP A 17 24.75 -51.14 -48.79
C ASP A 17 24.51 -49.63 -48.66
N TYR A 18 24.72 -48.86 -49.74
CA TYR A 18 24.35 -47.45 -49.80
C TYR A 18 22.85 -47.23 -49.56
N ALA A 19 21.97 -48.02 -50.19
CA ALA A 19 20.53 -47.91 -50.00
C ALA A 19 20.09 -48.25 -48.57
N LYS A 20 20.76 -49.22 -47.92
CA LYS A 20 20.50 -49.59 -46.52
C LYS A 20 20.91 -48.46 -45.57
N ILE A 21 22.12 -47.91 -45.74
CA ILE A 21 22.62 -46.78 -44.95
C ILE A 21 21.72 -45.55 -45.15
N GLU A 22 21.27 -45.27 -46.37
CA GLU A 22 20.36 -44.16 -46.64
C GLU A 22 19.01 -44.33 -45.94
N ARG A 23 18.49 -45.57 -45.88
CA ARG A 23 17.24 -45.88 -45.16
C ARG A 23 17.40 -45.74 -43.65
N GLU A 24 18.50 -46.23 -43.09
CA GLU A 24 18.81 -46.08 -41.66
C GLU A 24 19.03 -44.60 -41.31
N ALA A 25 19.78 -43.85 -42.11
CA ALA A 25 19.97 -42.41 -41.93
C ALA A 25 18.65 -41.63 -42.00
N LYS A 26 17.76 -41.95 -42.94
CA LYS A 26 16.40 -41.36 -43.01
C LYS A 26 15.54 -41.74 -41.80
N GLY A 27 15.65 -42.98 -41.32
CA GLY A 27 14.98 -43.46 -40.11
C GLY A 27 15.43 -42.69 -38.88
N TYR A 28 16.75 -42.65 -38.62
CA TYR A 28 17.33 -41.87 -37.52
C TYR A 28 17.00 -40.38 -37.62
N HIS A 29 16.99 -39.82 -38.84
CA HIS A 29 16.61 -38.42 -39.02
C HIS A 29 15.13 -38.16 -38.70
N ALA A 30 14.24 -39.10 -39.04
CA ALA A 30 12.83 -39.02 -38.68
C ALA A 30 12.63 -39.14 -37.16
N THR A 31 13.28 -40.12 -36.51
CA THR A 31 13.21 -40.31 -35.05
C THR A 31 13.81 -39.10 -34.32
N MET A 32 14.96 -38.57 -34.75
CA MET A 32 15.53 -37.35 -34.17
C MET A 32 14.64 -36.13 -34.38
N LYS A 33 13.93 -36.04 -35.51
CA LYS A 33 13.01 -34.94 -35.76
C LYS A 33 11.76 -35.02 -34.87
N GLU A 34 11.27 -36.24 -34.64
CA GLU A 34 10.15 -36.51 -33.73
C GLU A 34 10.54 -36.23 -32.27
N GLU A 35 11.73 -36.68 -31.85
CA GLU A 35 12.29 -36.45 -30.52
C GLU A 35 12.64 -34.96 -30.29
N ALA A 36 13.12 -34.25 -31.32
CA ALA A 36 13.28 -32.80 -31.26
C ALA A 36 11.94 -32.05 -31.20
N GLY A 37 10.89 -32.60 -31.83
CA GLY A 37 9.53 -32.07 -31.75
C GLY A 37 8.94 -32.21 -30.36
N SER A 38 9.01 -33.42 -29.78
CA SER A 38 8.53 -33.68 -28.42
C SER A 38 9.34 -32.93 -27.37
N PHE A 39 10.67 -32.81 -27.56
CA PHE A 39 11.52 -32.00 -26.68
C PHE A 39 11.16 -30.51 -26.75
N LYS A 40 10.77 -30.00 -27.94
CA LYS A 40 10.30 -28.64 -28.10
C LYS A 40 8.95 -28.41 -27.40
N GLU A 41 8.01 -29.35 -27.52
CA GLU A 41 6.73 -29.29 -26.78
C GLU A 41 6.94 -29.32 -25.26
N LEU A 42 7.83 -30.19 -24.76
CA LEU A 42 8.23 -30.23 -23.35
C LEU A 42 8.86 -28.90 -22.89
N LEU A 43 9.73 -28.31 -23.71
CA LEU A 43 10.32 -27.01 -23.40
C LEU A 43 9.27 -25.90 -23.33
N ASP A 44 8.31 -25.90 -24.25
CA ASP A 44 7.24 -24.91 -24.26
C ASP A 44 6.27 -25.11 -23.08
N SER A 45 5.98 -26.37 -22.69
CA SER A 45 5.18 -26.66 -21.50
C SER A 45 5.89 -26.25 -20.20
N TYR A 46 7.19 -26.55 -20.06
CA TYR A 46 7.96 -26.14 -18.89
C TYR A 46 8.12 -24.61 -18.80
N LYS A 47 8.27 -23.92 -19.95
CA LYS A 47 8.27 -22.45 -19.96
C LYS A 47 6.94 -21.90 -19.49
N LEU A 48 5.83 -22.44 -19.98
CA LEU A 48 4.49 -22.03 -19.58
C LEU A 48 4.28 -22.24 -18.07
N GLU A 49 4.63 -23.39 -17.53
CA GLU A 49 4.51 -23.70 -16.10
C GLU A 49 5.41 -22.79 -15.25
N ALA A 50 6.65 -22.53 -15.70
CA ALA A 50 7.57 -21.64 -15.01
C ALA A 50 7.07 -20.18 -15.00
N GLU A 51 6.50 -19.70 -16.12
CA GLU A 51 5.88 -18.38 -16.20
C GLU A 51 4.65 -18.28 -15.28
N GLN A 52 3.81 -19.32 -15.24
CA GLN A 52 2.65 -19.38 -14.35
C GLN A 52 3.07 -19.39 -12.87
N ALA A 53 4.08 -20.20 -12.51
CA ALA A 53 4.60 -20.24 -11.15
C ALA A 53 5.23 -18.90 -10.74
N LEU A 54 6.01 -18.27 -11.63
CA LEU A 54 6.60 -16.96 -11.38
C LEU A 54 5.51 -15.88 -11.20
N GLN A 55 4.44 -15.94 -12.00
CA GLN A 55 3.32 -15.01 -11.90
C GLN A 55 2.57 -15.20 -10.57
N ALA A 56 2.29 -16.46 -10.17
CA ALA A 56 1.66 -16.77 -8.90
C ALA A 56 2.50 -16.29 -7.70
N VAL A 57 3.82 -16.46 -7.75
CA VAL A 57 4.74 -15.95 -6.71
C VAL A 57 4.73 -14.43 -6.64
N LYS A 58 4.71 -13.73 -7.78
CA LYS A 58 4.62 -12.26 -7.83
C LYS A 58 3.30 -11.74 -7.27
N ASP A 59 2.19 -12.37 -7.64
CA ASP A 59 0.86 -11.99 -7.17
C ASP A 59 0.73 -12.22 -5.66
N GLN A 60 1.21 -13.37 -5.18
CA GLN A 60 1.21 -13.69 -3.75
C GLN A 60 2.15 -12.79 -2.94
N ALA A 61 3.30 -12.39 -3.50
CA ALA A 61 4.21 -11.43 -2.89
C ALA A 61 3.60 -10.01 -2.82
N ALA A 62 2.90 -9.59 -3.87
CA ALA A 62 2.17 -8.33 -3.89
C ALA A 62 1.03 -8.34 -2.85
N GLU A 63 0.28 -9.43 -2.76
CA GLU A 63 -0.80 -9.63 -1.82
C GLU A 63 -0.31 -9.66 -0.36
N ALA A 64 0.78 -10.38 -0.09
CA ALA A 64 1.44 -10.40 1.21
C ALA A 64 1.98 -9.01 1.60
N GLY A 65 2.53 -8.27 0.63
CA GLY A 65 2.99 -6.90 0.85
C GLY A 65 1.85 -5.95 1.23
N VAL A 66 0.72 -6.01 0.52
CA VAL A 66 -0.47 -5.19 0.83
C VAL A 66 -1.05 -5.53 2.20
N ALA A 67 -1.18 -6.82 2.52
CA ALA A 67 -1.69 -7.28 3.81
C ALA A 67 -0.78 -6.87 4.97
N THR A 68 0.54 -6.97 4.79
CA THR A 68 1.53 -6.55 5.80
C THR A 68 1.45 -5.04 6.04
N ASN A 69 1.40 -4.23 4.98
CA ASN A 69 1.24 -2.77 5.11
C ASN A 69 -0.08 -2.39 5.78
N ALA A 70 -1.18 -3.07 5.45
CA ALA A 70 -2.45 -2.86 6.13
C ALA A 70 -2.34 -3.15 7.64
N GLN A 71 -1.67 -4.23 8.02
CA GLN A 71 -1.46 -4.59 9.42
C GLN A 71 -0.57 -3.58 10.17
N ILE A 72 0.47 -3.04 9.52
CA ILE A 72 1.30 -1.97 10.09
C ILE A 72 0.43 -0.74 10.39
N PHE A 73 -0.38 -0.29 9.43
CA PHE A 73 -1.28 0.84 9.65
C PHE A 73 -2.34 0.58 10.73
N LEU A 74 -2.85 -0.64 10.87
CA LEU A 74 -3.74 -0.99 11.98
C LEU A 74 -3.03 -0.89 13.33
N THR A 75 -1.82 -1.44 13.41
CA THR A 75 -1.01 -1.41 14.64
C THR A 75 -0.67 0.03 15.05
N ASP A 76 -0.29 0.87 14.08
CA ASP A 76 -0.03 2.28 14.30
C ASP A 76 -1.31 3.04 14.70
N SER A 77 -2.45 2.69 14.11
CA SER A 77 -3.75 3.24 14.51
C SER A 77 -4.07 2.91 15.97
N GLU A 78 -3.90 1.67 16.39
CA GLU A 78 -4.11 1.25 17.79
C GLU A 78 -3.15 1.96 18.76
N ASN A 79 -1.88 2.10 18.39
CA ASN A 79 -0.88 2.84 19.16
C ASN A 79 -1.29 4.31 19.33
N HIS A 80 -1.73 4.97 18.26
CA HIS A 80 -2.24 6.33 18.32
C HIS A 80 -3.55 6.44 19.12
N GLY A 81 -4.44 5.45 19.03
CA GLY A 81 -5.67 5.38 19.82
C GLY A 81 -5.39 5.23 21.33
N SER A 82 -4.40 4.40 21.71
CA SER A 82 -3.97 4.28 23.11
C SER A 82 -3.33 5.58 23.62
N THR A 83 -2.52 6.24 22.77
CA THR A 83 -1.88 7.51 23.08
C THR A 83 -2.92 8.63 23.22
N ALA A 84 -3.95 8.64 22.37
CA ALA A 84 -5.08 9.56 22.50
C ALA A 84 -5.79 9.38 23.86
N LYS A 85 -6.06 8.14 24.30
CA LYS A 85 -6.65 7.89 25.63
C LYS A 85 -5.75 8.41 26.77
N LYS A 86 -4.43 8.27 26.65
CA LYS A 86 -3.47 8.85 27.61
C LYS A 86 -3.53 10.39 27.62
N TRP A 87 -3.59 11.03 26.46
CA TRP A 87 -3.74 12.49 26.39
C TRP A 87 -5.09 12.98 26.91
N LEU A 88 -6.16 12.22 26.69
CA LEU A 88 -7.49 12.55 27.22
C LEU A 88 -7.49 12.51 28.76
N THR A 89 -6.96 11.43 29.34
CA THR A 89 -6.83 11.31 30.81
C THR A 89 -5.91 12.39 31.39
N ALA A 90 -4.81 12.71 30.72
CA ALA A 90 -3.94 13.83 31.10
C ALA A 90 -4.68 15.18 31.06
N THR A 91 -5.53 15.41 30.06
CA THR A 91 -6.34 16.64 29.95
C THR A 91 -7.35 16.74 31.08
N ILE A 92 -8.02 15.63 31.45
CA ILE A 92 -8.96 15.56 32.57
C ILE A 92 -8.23 15.90 33.88
N TRP A 93 -7.09 15.26 34.15
CA TRP A 93 -6.29 15.56 35.34
C TRP A 93 -5.80 17.00 35.37
N SER A 94 -5.30 17.53 34.24
CA SER A 94 -4.87 18.91 34.13
C SER A 94 -6.02 19.88 34.42
N SER A 95 -7.22 19.62 33.89
CA SER A 95 -8.41 20.43 34.14
C SER A 95 -8.84 20.42 35.61
N ILE A 96 -8.80 19.25 36.26
CA ILE A 96 -9.09 19.11 37.70
C ILE A 96 -8.09 19.93 38.52
N VAL A 97 -6.79 19.83 38.22
CA VAL A 97 -5.74 20.60 38.92
C VAL A 97 -5.97 22.10 38.76
N THR A 98 -6.27 22.57 37.54
CA THR A 98 -6.57 23.99 37.30
C THR A 98 -7.79 24.45 38.10
N LEU A 99 -8.84 23.64 38.16
CA LEU A 99 -10.05 23.96 38.93
C LEU A 99 -9.77 24.02 40.43
N VAL A 100 -9.00 23.07 40.98
CA VAL A 100 -8.60 23.07 42.39
C VAL A 100 -7.77 24.32 42.73
N VAL A 101 -6.78 24.67 41.90
CA VAL A 101 -5.97 25.88 42.08
C VAL A 101 -6.82 27.14 42.03
N ALA A 102 -7.78 27.22 41.10
CA ALA A 102 -8.70 28.35 41.01
C ALA A 102 -9.57 28.48 42.28
N VAL A 103 -10.10 27.38 42.80
CA VAL A 103 -10.88 27.37 44.05
C VAL A 103 -10.02 27.81 45.25
N ILE A 104 -8.79 27.30 45.37
CA ILE A 104 -7.85 27.72 46.42
C ILE A 104 -7.58 29.23 46.34
N PHE A 105 -7.39 29.78 45.14
CA PHE A 105 -7.18 31.22 44.96
C PHE A 105 -8.39 32.07 45.34
N VAL A 106 -9.61 31.56 45.17
CA VAL A 106 -10.84 32.21 45.63
C VAL A 106 -10.94 32.19 47.16
N VAL A 107 -10.70 31.04 47.79
CA VAL A 107 -10.74 30.89 49.26
C VAL A 107 -9.71 31.79 49.95
N ILE A 108 -8.46 31.83 49.45
CA ILE A 108 -7.42 32.70 50.01
C ILE A 108 -7.77 34.18 49.81
N SER A 109 -8.46 34.53 48.71
CA SER A 109 -8.85 35.93 48.44
C SER A 109 -9.86 36.49 49.45
N PHE A 110 -10.63 35.63 50.13
CA PHE A 110 -11.54 36.08 51.19
C PHE A 110 -10.82 36.42 52.50
N ASN A 111 -9.66 35.80 52.76
CA ASN A 111 -8.92 35.98 54.02
C ASN A 111 -7.78 37.01 53.91
N TYR A 112 -7.27 37.27 52.71
CA TYR A 112 -6.11 38.15 52.51
C TYR A 112 -6.51 39.48 51.86
N GLN A 113 -6.40 40.57 52.62
CA GLN A 113 -6.54 41.94 52.10
C GLN A 113 -5.16 42.57 51.89
N PRO A 114 -4.80 43.00 50.67
CA PRO A 114 -3.51 43.61 50.42
C PRO A 114 -3.41 44.98 51.08
N ALA A 115 -2.28 45.23 51.77
CA ALA A 115 -2.03 46.47 52.50
C ALA A 115 -1.75 47.70 51.62
N ASN A 116 -1.37 47.49 50.34
CA ASN A 116 -1.00 48.56 49.41
C ASN A 116 -1.44 48.21 47.97
N THR A 117 -1.72 49.22 47.14
CA THR A 117 -2.13 49.08 45.74
C THR A 117 -1.08 48.36 44.89
N ALA A 118 0.21 48.64 45.11
CA ALA A 118 1.30 47.93 44.44
C ALA A 118 1.32 46.42 44.77
N ALA A 119 1.08 46.06 46.04
CA ALA A 119 1.01 44.66 46.48
C ALA A 119 -0.25 43.95 45.91
N ALA A 120 -1.36 44.67 45.79
CA ALA A 120 -2.58 44.15 45.16
C ALA A 120 -2.36 43.82 43.68
N ILE A 121 -1.68 44.71 42.93
CA ILE A 121 -1.36 44.49 41.51
C ILE A 121 -0.46 43.26 41.35
N GLN A 122 0.63 43.15 42.12
CA GLN A 122 1.52 41.99 42.06
C GLN A 122 0.79 40.67 42.38
N TYR A 123 -0.12 40.70 43.37
CA TYR A 123 -0.93 39.55 43.75
C TYR A 123 -1.89 39.10 42.62
N VAL A 124 -2.54 40.04 41.94
CA VAL A 124 -3.44 39.73 40.80
C VAL A 124 -2.64 39.22 39.60
N VAL A 125 -1.52 39.87 39.26
CA VAL A 125 -0.69 39.50 38.10
C VAL A 125 -0.10 38.10 38.26
N SER A 126 0.41 37.76 39.45
CA SER A 126 0.95 36.41 39.71
C SER A 126 -0.11 35.30 39.57
N LYS A 127 -1.34 35.53 40.04
CA LYS A 127 -2.47 34.60 39.83
C LYS A 127 -2.83 34.47 38.35
N LEU A 128 -2.87 35.59 37.62
CA LEU A 128 -3.15 35.59 36.19
C LEU A 128 -2.12 34.80 35.40
N ILE A 129 -0.83 35.01 35.69
CA ILE A 129 0.26 34.27 35.05
C ILE A 129 0.10 32.77 35.35
N LEU A 130 -0.10 32.38 36.61
CA LEU A 130 -0.29 30.97 36.97
C LEU A 130 -1.50 30.35 36.26
N LEU A 131 -2.68 30.97 36.32
CA LEU A 131 -3.88 30.44 35.66
C LEU A 131 -3.74 30.38 34.14
N SER A 132 -3.05 31.37 33.54
CA SER A 132 -2.76 31.38 32.10
C SER A 132 -1.84 30.23 31.71
N THR A 133 -0.77 29.97 32.46
CA THR A 133 0.13 28.84 32.23
C THR A 133 -0.59 27.50 32.37
N LEU A 134 -1.42 27.32 33.39
CA LEU A 134 -2.21 26.09 33.55
C LEU A 134 -3.22 25.91 32.41
N SER A 135 -3.90 26.99 31.99
CA SER A 135 -4.85 26.96 30.88
C SER A 135 -4.16 26.62 29.55
N PHE A 136 -2.95 27.13 29.33
CA PHE A 136 -2.13 26.77 28.18
C PHE A 136 -1.76 25.27 28.19
N GLY A 137 -1.49 24.70 29.37
CA GLY A 137 -1.27 23.26 29.54
C GLY A 137 -2.47 22.43 29.08
N ILE A 138 -3.70 22.83 29.43
CA ILE A 138 -4.93 22.17 28.96
C ILE A 138 -5.02 22.24 27.43
N PHE A 139 -4.78 23.41 26.84
CA PHE A 139 -4.81 23.59 25.39
C PHE A 139 -3.78 22.71 24.68
N TRP A 140 -2.57 22.59 25.25
CA TRP A 140 -1.51 21.72 24.75
C TRP A 140 -1.92 20.24 24.77
N CYS A 141 -2.46 19.77 25.89
CA CYS A 141 -2.97 18.39 26.01
C CYS A 141 -4.11 18.12 25.02
N ALA A 142 -5.05 19.06 24.88
CA ALA A 142 -6.16 18.96 23.93
C ALA A 142 -5.67 18.89 22.47
N ARG A 143 -4.65 19.69 22.10
CA ARG A 143 -4.03 19.65 20.77
C ARG A 143 -3.38 18.30 20.48
N ASN A 144 -2.66 17.74 21.46
CA ASN A 144 -2.03 16.42 21.31
C ASN A 144 -3.05 15.28 21.23
N TYR A 145 -4.15 15.38 21.98
CA TYR A 145 -5.28 14.45 21.84
C TYR A 145 -5.85 14.49 20.43
N LYS A 146 -6.14 15.70 19.92
CA LYS A 146 -6.70 15.91 18.58
C LYS A 146 -5.79 15.33 17.49
N SER A 147 -4.48 15.61 17.57
CA SER A 147 -3.46 15.08 16.66
C SER A 147 -3.39 13.55 16.70
N SER A 148 -3.41 12.96 17.89
CA SER A 148 -3.37 11.49 18.03
C SER A 148 -4.64 10.84 17.44
N LYS A 149 -5.82 11.43 17.63
CA LYS A 149 -7.08 10.95 17.03
C LYS A 149 -7.12 11.12 15.50
N HIS A 150 -6.52 12.19 14.98
CA HIS A 150 -6.34 12.37 13.54
C HIS A 150 -5.51 11.22 12.96
N ASN A 151 -4.34 10.94 13.53
CA ASN A 151 -3.45 9.88 13.07
C ASN A 151 -4.08 8.48 13.20
N GLU A 152 -4.79 8.21 14.31
CA GLU A 152 -5.56 6.97 14.48
C GLU A 152 -6.56 6.78 13.34
N THR A 153 -7.35 7.81 13.05
CA THR A 153 -8.41 7.76 12.03
C THR A 153 -7.82 7.62 10.62
N LEU A 154 -6.75 8.37 10.33
CA LEU A 154 -6.07 8.33 9.04
C LEU A 154 -5.47 6.94 8.80
N ASN A 155 -4.71 6.40 9.75
CA ASN A 155 -4.09 5.07 9.60
C ASN A 155 -5.14 3.95 9.52
N LYS A 156 -6.26 4.06 10.26
CA LYS A 156 -7.37 3.11 10.14
C LYS A 156 -7.99 3.15 8.74
N HIS A 157 -8.16 4.33 8.16
CA HIS A 157 -8.63 4.46 6.78
C HIS A 157 -7.64 3.84 5.78
N ARG A 158 -6.33 4.09 5.94
CA ARG A 158 -5.28 3.49 5.09
C ARG A 158 -5.32 1.97 5.12
N ALA A 159 -5.41 1.39 6.32
CA ALA A 159 -5.56 -0.05 6.48
C ALA A 159 -6.83 -0.58 5.80
N ASN A 160 -7.97 0.08 6.02
CA ASN A 160 -9.23 -0.33 5.41
C ASN A 160 -9.18 -0.26 3.87
N ALA A 161 -8.55 0.78 3.31
CA ALA A 161 -8.39 0.92 1.86
C ALA A 161 -7.57 -0.23 1.26
N LEU A 162 -6.46 -0.62 1.92
CA LEU A 162 -5.61 -1.72 1.48
C LEU A 162 -6.29 -3.10 1.64
N MET A 163 -7.02 -3.32 2.75
CA MET A 163 -7.78 -4.55 2.95
C MET A 163 -8.93 -4.69 1.93
N THR A 164 -9.61 -3.59 1.64
CA THR A 164 -10.73 -3.59 0.68
C THR A 164 -10.22 -3.72 -0.75
N PHE A 165 -9.06 -3.13 -1.07
CA PHE A 165 -8.38 -3.31 -2.35
C PHE A 165 -8.16 -4.79 -2.67
N ARG A 166 -7.66 -5.55 -1.68
CA ARG A 166 -7.45 -6.99 -1.83
C ARG A 166 -8.75 -7.71 -2.20
N ALA A 167 -9.83 -7.47 -1.45
CA ALA A 167 -11.14 -8.07 -1.73
C ALA A 167 -11.67 -7.73 -3.13
N PHE A 168 -11.46 -6.49 -3.60
CA PHE A 168 -11.89 -6.07 -4.93
C PHE A 168 -11.04 -6.65 -6.07
N VAL A 169 -9.73 -6.81 -5.87
CA VAL A 169 -8.84 -7.43 -6.87
C VAL A 169 -9.09 -8.93 -6.99
N GLU A 170 -9.32 -9.62 -5.87
CA GLU A 170 -9.71 -11.04 -5.85
C GLU A 170 -11.08 -11.27 -6.52
N GLY A 171 -12.03 -10.35 -6.34
CA GLY A 171 -13.38 -10.45 -6.92
C GLY A 171 -13.52 -10.01 -8.38
N SER A 172 -12.51 -9.36 -8.96
CA SER A 172 -12.58 -8.81 -10.33
C SER A 172 -11.86 -9.70 -11.35
N GLY A 173 -12.54 -10.10 -12.42
CA GLY A 173 -11.95 -10.90 -13.52
C GLY A 173 -11.21 -10.07 -14.58
N GLU A 174 -11.53 -8.78 -14.71
CA GLU A 174 -10.97 -7.91 -15.75
C GLU A 174 -9.73 -7.13 -15.28
N GLN A 175 -8.66 -7.16 -16.09
CA GLN A 175 -7.41 -6.47 -15.80
C GLN A 175 -7.58 -4.94 -15.69
N GLN A 176 -8.42 -4.35 -16.54
CA GLN A 176 -8.68 -2.90 -16.53
C GLN A 176 -9.34 -2.44 -15.23
N ILE A 177 -10.21 -3.28 -14.65
CA ILE A 177 -10.88 -3.00 -13.37
C ILE A 177 -9.86 -3.08 -12.23
N LYS A 178 -8.98 -4.09 -12.23
CA LYS A 178 -7.89 -4.24 -11.24
C LYS A 178 -6.96 -3.04 -11.21
N GLU A 179 -6.56 -2.54 -12.37
CA GLU A 179 -5.67 -1.36 -12.48
C GLU A 179 -6.34 -0.08 -11.96
N ALA A 180 -7.64 0.12 -12.25
CA ALA A 180 -8.39 1.26 -11.72
C ALA A 180 -8.54 1.18 -10.19
N ILE A 181 -8.82 -0.01 -9.66
CA ILE A 181 -8.91 -0.26 -8.22
C ILE A 181 -7.54 -0.04 -7.54
N LEU A 182 -6.44 -0.46 -8.16
CA LEU A 182 -5.08 -0.24 -7.65
C LEU A 182 -4.78 1.25 -7.53
N LEU A 183 -5.06 2.03 -8.58
CA LEU A 183 -4.83 3.47 -8.56
C LEU A 183 -5.64 4.16 -7.45
N GLN A 184 -6.93 3.81 -7.34
CA GLN A 184 -7.82 4.39 -6.34
C GLN A 184 -7.40 3.99 -4.91
N ALA A 185 -7.00 2.75 -4.71
CA ALA A 185 -6.52 2.25 -3.42
C ALA A 185 -5.20 2.89 -3.01
N ALA A 186 -4.25 3.04 -3.95
CA ALA A 186 -2.99 3.74 -3.71
C ALA A 186 -3.25 5.20 -3.31
N GLN A 187 -4.16 5.90 -4.00
CA GLN A 187 -4.55 7.25 -3.60
C GLN A 187 -5.19 7.28 -2.22
N ALA A 188 -6.13 6.38 -1.92
CA ALA A 188 -6.79 6.31 -0.62
C ALA A 188 -5.84 5.95 0.54
N ALA A 189 -4.78 5.18 0.27
CA ALA A 189 -3.79 4.76 1.25
C ALA A 189 -2.69 5.82 1.47
N PHE A 190 -2.28 6.57 0.45
CA PHE A 190 -1.08 7.42 0.55
C PHE A 190 -1.36 8.93 0.48
N VAL A 191 -2.53 9.37 0.03
CA VAL A 191 -2.89 10.80 0.04
C VAL A 191 -3.24 11.23 1.47
N ASN A 192 -2.70 12.37 1.90
CA ASN A 192 -3.09 12.99 3.16
C ASN A 192 -4.52 13.51 3.05
N ARG A 193 -5.40 13.02 3.92
CA ARG A 193 -6.81 13.37 3.95
C ARG A 193 -7.12 14.14 5.23
N PRO A 194 -7.78 15.29 5.14
CA PRO A 194 -8.22 15.98 6.34
C PRO A 194 -9.24 15.13 7.08
N THR A 195 -9.14 15.11 8.40
CA THR A 195 -10.14 14.46 9.27
C THR A 195 -10.90 15.52 10.07
N GLY A 196 -12.04 15.17 10.66
CA GLY A 196 -12.75 16.06 11.60
C GLY A 196 -11.92 16.47 12.84
N TYR A 197 -10.75 15.86 13.05
CA TYR A 197 -9.79 16.23 14.09
C TYR A 197 -8.74 17.26 13.61
N GLU A 198 -8.77 17.72 12.37
CA GLU A 198 -7.90 18.80 11.91
C GLU A 198 -8.58 20.16 12.15
N GLY A 199 -7.81 21.23 12.32
CA GLY A 199 -8.38 22.58 12.36
C GLY A 199 -9.01 22.90 11.00
N GLN A 200 -9.98 23.82 10.94
CA GLN A 200 -10.43 24.39 9.66
C GLN A 200 -9.32 25.28 9.06
N GLU A 201 -8.15 24.71 8.77
CA GLU A 201 -7.14 25.36 7.96
C GLU A 201 -7.37 24.88 6.53
N LYS A 202 -7.72 25.84 5.67
CA LYS A 202 -8.03 25.75 4.23
C LYS A 202 -7.79 24.37 3.64
N GLU A 203 -8.87 23.68 3.26
CA GLU A 203 -8.84 22.54 2.34
C GLU A 203 -7.95 22.89 1.15
N SER A 204 -6.69 22.44 1.19
CA SER A 204 -5.88 22.32 -0.02
C SER A 204 -6.53 21.20 -0.81
N GLN A 205 -7.30 21.59 -1.82
CA GLN A 205 -8.02 20.73 -2.75
C GLN A 205 -7.16 19.50 -3.10
N SER A 206 -7.46 18.37 -2.47
CA SER A 206 -6.95 17.07 -2.90
C SER A 206 -7.52 16.85 -4.30
N ILE A 207 -6.65 16.86 -5.30
CA ILE A 207 -6.98 16.70 -6.71
C ILE A 207 -7.97 15.54 -6.86
N ASN A 208 -9.16 15.83 -7.37
CA ASN A 208 -10.23 14.83 -7.54
C ASN A 208 -9.82 13.88 -8.69
N PRO A 209 -9.50 12.60 -8.42
CA PRO A 209 -9.07 11.65 -9.46
C PRO A 209 -10.16 11.37 -10.51
N VAL A 210 -11.43 11.63 -10.16
CA VAL A 210 -12.57 11.55 -11.08
C VAL A 210 -12.41 12.50 -12.27
N VAL A 211 -11.81 13.68 -12.06
CA VAL A 211 -11.59 14.66 -13.14
C VAL A 211 -10.47 14.22 -14.07
N GLU A 212 -9.47 13.50 -13.56
CA GLU A 212 -8.36 12.98 -14.36
C GLU A 212 -8.78 11.79 -15.24
N ILE A 213 -9.66 10.93 -14.71
CA ILE A 213 -10.22 9.79 -15.46
C ILE A 213 -11.18 10.27 -16.56
N LEU A 214 -12.04 11.25 -16.26
CA LEU A 214 -12.92 11.87 -17.26
C LEU A 214 -12.13 12.64 -18.33
N GLY A 215 -11.09 13.38 -17.93
CA GLY A 215 -10.22 14.11 -18.87
C GLY A 215 -9.48 13.19 -19.84
N LYS A 216 -8.98 12.03 -19.37
CA LYS A 216 -8.29 11.04 -20.23
C LYS A 216 -9.24 10.33 -21.20
N THR A 217 -10.48 10.03 -20.79
CA THR A 217 -11.48 9.43 -21.66
C THR A 217 -11.97 10.40 -22.75
N VAL A 218 -12.16 11.68 -22.40
CA VAL A 218 -12.52 12.72 -23.37
C VAL A 218 -11.38 12.99 -24.36
N ALA A 219 -10.14 13.10 -23.88
CA ALA A 219 -8.97 13.30 -24.75
C ALA A 219 -8.74 12.12 -25.72
N LYS A 220 -8.99 10.87 -25.29
CA LYS A 220 -8.90 9.69 -26.15
C LYS A 220 -10.02 9.65 -27.21
N SER A 221 -11.22 10.15 -26.90
CA SER A 221 -12.31 10.26 -27.88
C SER A 221 -12.10 11.37 -28.92
N ALA A 222 -11.40 12.45 -28.55
CA ALA A 222 -11.06 13.55 -29.46
C ALA A 222 -9.95 13.16 -30.44
N SER A 223 -9.00 12.34 -30.02
CA SER A 223 -7.91 11.84 -30.88
C SER A 223 -8.33 10.77 -31.87
N SER A 224 -9.48 10.11 -31.69
CA SER A 224 -10.01 9.09 -32.61
C SER A 224 -10.96 9.65 -33.67
N ALA A 225 -11.25 10.96 -33.64
CA ALA A 225 -12.16 11.63 -34.56
C ALA A 225 -11.43 12.54 -35.57
N GLN A 226 -10.11 12.38 -35.73
CA GLN A 226 -9.27 13.15 -36.66
C GLN A 226 -8.55 12.23 -37.63
#